data_AF-A0A8T7BSK2-F1
#
_entry.id   AF-A0A8T7BSK2-F1
#
_cell.length_a   1.000
_cell.length_b   1.000
_cell.length_c   1.000
_cell.angle_alpha   90.00
_cell.angle_beta   90.00
_cell.angle_gamma   90.00
#
_symmetry.space_group_name_H-M   'P 1'
#
loop_
_entity.id
_entity.type
_entity.pdbx_description
1 polymer ?
#
loop_
_entity_poly.entity_id
_entity_poly.type
_entity_poly.pdbx_seq_one_letter_code
_entity_poly.pdbx_strand_id
1 'polypeptide(L)' 'MTYHIGFWNLENLFAPEDFPQREPWLVSAVRSDLEGWDEGLFQRKITQLASIIAQL' A
#
# COMPACT_ATOMS: atom_id res chain seq x y z
N MET A 1 -8.82 27.98 -10.27
CA MET A 1 -9.03 26.77 -9.45
C MET A 1 -7.88 25.83 -9.71
N THR A 2 -7.12 25.51 -8.66
CA THR A 2 -6.01 24.55 -8.75
C THR A 2 -6.58 23.17 -8.47
N TYR A 3 -6.36 22.23 -9.39
CA TYR A 3 -6.76 20.84 -9.20
C TYR A 3 -5.47 20.02 -9.01
N HIS A 4 -5.34 19.36 -7.87
CA HIS A 4 -4.20 18.49 -7.58
C HIS A 4 -4.55 17.07 -8.03
N ILE A 5 -3.94 16.63 -9.13
CA ILE A 5 -4.06 15.25 -9.61
C ILE A 5 -2.81 14.49 -9.17
N GLY A 6 -2.94 13.69 -8.12
CA GLY A 6 -1.91 12.73 -7.72
C GLY A 6 -2.11 11.41 -8.44
N PHE A 7 -1.11 10.95 -9.20
CA PHE A 7 -1.05 9.57 -9.68
C PHE A 7 -0.19 8.76 -8.71
N TRP A 8 -0.73 7.66 -8.20
CA TRP A 8 0.00 6.77 -7.29
C TRP A 8 0.10 5.37 -7.90
N ASN A 9 1.30 4.79 -7.85
CA ASN A 9 1.45 3.36 -8.13
C ASN A 9 0.87 2.57 -6.94
N LEU A 10 -0.30 1.97 -7.15
CA LEU A 10 -1.06 1.19 -6.16
C LEU A 10 -0.42 -0.17 -5.83
N GLU A 11 0.66 -0.53 -6.51
CA GLU A 11 1.34 -1.82 -6.31
C GLU A 11 1.94 -2.00 -4.90
N ASN A 12 2.06 -0.96 -4.06
CA ASN A 12 2.51 -1.15 -2.67
C ASN A 12 1.39 -1.00 -1.63
N LEU A 13 0.13 -0.92 -2.10
CA LEU A 13 -1.07 -1.04 -1.27
C LEU A 13 -1.59 -2.48 -1.24
N PHE A 14 -0.77 -3.45 -1.64
CA PHE A 14 -1.04 -4.82 -1.27
C PHE A 14 -1.15 -4.86 0.25
N ALA A 15 -2.27 -5.42 0.70
CA ALA A 15 -2.59 -5.71 2.08
C ALA A 15 -1.39 -6.36 2.80
N PRO A 16 -1.42 -6.55 4.14
CA PRO A 16 -0.31 -7.13 4.89
C PRO A 16 0.23 -8.42 4.27
N GLU A 17 1.49 -8.76 4.53
CA GLU A 17 2.18 -9.91 3.93
C GLU A 17 1.34 -11.21 3.99
N ASP A 18 0.55 -11.40 5.04
CA ASP A 18 -0.33 -12.55 5.28
C ASP A 18 -1.76 -12.42 4.72
N PHE A 19 -2.03 -11.46 3.81
CA PHE A 19 -3.37 -11.22 3.31
C PHE A 19 -3.98 -12.48 2.64
N PRO A 20 -5.09 -13.02 3.16
CA PRO A 20 -5.57 -14.35 2.81
C PRO A 20 -6.16 -14.44 1.39
N GLN A 21 -6.50 -13.32 0.77
CA GLN A 21 -7.13 -13.28 -0.56
C GLN A 21 -6.17 -12.80 -1.65
N ARG A 22 -4.85 -12.83 -1.41
CA ARG A 22 -3.88 -12.45 -2.44
C ARG A 22 -3.76 -13.54 -3.51
N GLU A 23 -3.85 -13.15 -4.77
CA GLU A 23 -3.67 -14.05 -5.91
C GLU A 23 -2.30 -14.78 -5.83
N PRO A 24 -2.23 -16.11 -6.05
CA PRO A 24 -1.02 -16.88 -5.82
C PRO A 24 0.21 -16.44 -6.64
N TRP A 25 -0.01 -16.02 -7.89
CA TRP A 25 1.07 -15.53 -8.75
C TRP A 25 1.68 -14.24 -8.17
N LEU A 26 0.84 -13.38 -7.59
CA LEU A 26 1.25 -12.13 -7.00
C LEU A 26 2.02 -12.38 -5.70
N VAL A 27 1.53 -13.29 -4.84
CA VAL A 27 2.28 -13.74 -3.66
C VAL A 27 3.70 -14.18 -4.04
N SER A 28 3.86 -14.91 -5.14
CA SER A 28 5.18 -15.35 -5.60
C SER A 28 6.05 -14.21 -6.12
N ALA A 29 5.45 -13.23 -6.80
CA ALA A 29 6.18 -12.13 -7.43
C ALA A 29 6.71 -11.11 -6.40
N VAL A 30 5.95 -10.83 -5.35
CA VAL A 30 6.27 -9.76 -4.38
C VAL A 30 6.63 -10.28 -2.99
N ARG A 31 6.84 -11.60 -2.82
CA ARG A 31 7.09 -12.20 -1.49
C ARG A 31 8.21 -11.50 -0.73
N SER A 32 9.37 -11.33 -1.38
CA SER A 32 10.54 -10.68 -0.77
C SER A 32 10.29 -9.21 -0.47
N ASP A 33 9.46 -8.54 -1.27
CA ASP A 33 9.14 -7.12 -1.12
C ASP A 33 8.16 -6.87 0.04
N LEU A 34 7.41 -7.90 0.43
CA LEU A 34 6.45 -7.86 1.54
C LEU A 34 7.04 -8.34 2.87
N GLU A 35 8.29 -8.78 2.95
CA GLU A 35 8.87 -9.25 4.22
C GLU A 35 8.81 -8.16 5.30
N GLY A 36 8.09 -8.45 6.40
CA GLY A 36 7.88 -7.50 7.50
C GLY A 36 6.84 -6.41 7.19
N TRP A 37 6.07 -6.56 6.11
CA TRP A 37 4.90 -5.74 5.80
C TRP A 37 3.69 -6.19 6.60
N ASP A 38 3.77 -6.03 7.92
CA ASP A 38 2.70 -6.40 8.84
C ASP A 38 1.53 -5.40 8.84
N GLU A 39 0.44 -5.75 9.54
CA GLU A 39 -0.75 -4.90 9.69
C GLU A 39 -0.42 -3.54 10.31
N GLY A 40 0.53 -3.49 11.25
CA GLY A 40 0.91 -2.25 11.92
C GLY A 40 1.63 -1.27 10.99
N LEU A 41 2.56 -1.78 10.17
CA LEU A 41 3.26 -1.01 9.15
C LEU A 41 2.29 -0.56 8.06
N PHE A 42 1.38 -1.47 7.62
CA PHE A 42 0.34 -1.16 6.66
C PHE A 42 -0.54 0.01 7.13
N GLN A 43 -1.14 -0.05 8.32
CA GLN A 43 -2.00 1.02 8.85
C GLN A 43 -1.26 2.34 9.01
N ARG A 44 0.01 2.29 9.40
CA ARG A 44 0.86 3.49 9.49
C ARG A 44 1.03 4.15 8.12
N LYS A 45 1.30 3.38 7.07
CA LYS A 45 1.47 3.88 5.70
C LYS A 45 0.16 4.45 5.14
N ILE A 46 -0.98 3.81 5.39
CA ILE A 46 -2.31 4.34 5.05
C ILE A 46 -2.55 5.70 5.70
N THR A 47 -2.26 5.81 7.01
CA THR A 47 -2.45 7.06 7.75
C THR A 47 -1.56 8.18 7.22
N GLN A 48 -0.29 7.88 6.94
CA GLN A 48 0.66 8.84 6.34
C GLN A 48 0.19 9.31 4.97
N LEU A 49 -0.29 8.39 4.13
CA LEU A 49 -0.81 8.71 2.81
C LEU A 49 -2.05 9.61 2.89
N ALA A 50 -3.02 9.25 3.74
CA ALA A 50 -4.22 10.05 3.96
C ALA A 50 -3.89 11.48 4.43
N SER A 51 -2.88 11.62 5.31
CA SER A 51 -2.41 12.92 5.79
C SER A 51 -1.85 13.80 4.67
N ILE A 52 -1.08 13.25 3.74
CA ILE A 52 -0.52 14.02 2.61
C ILE A 52 -1.61 14.38 1.61
N ILE A 53 -2.53 13.45 1.30
CA ILE A 53 -3.66 13.72 0.40
C ILE A 53 -4.52 14.87 0.93
N ALA A 54 -4.77 14.92 2.24
CA ALA A 54 -5.57 15.99 2.85
C ALA A 54 -4.90 17.39 2.79
N GLN A 55 -3.62 17.47 2.44
CA GLN A 55 -2.86 18.72 2.32
C GLN A 55 -2.73 19.23 0.88
N LEU A 56 -3.13 18.41 -0.11
CA LEU A 56 -3.20 18.78 -1.53
C LEU A 56 -4.53 19.46 -1.83
#